data_AF-A0A961R6E7-F1
#
_entry.id   AF-A0A961R6E7-F1
#
_cell.length_a   1.000
_cell.length_b   1.000
_cell.length_c   1.000
_cell.angle_alpha   90.00
_cell.angle_beta   90.00
_cell.angle_gamma   90.00
#
_symmetry.space_group_name_H-M   'P 1'
#
loop_
_entity.id
_entity.type
_entity.pdbx_description
1 polymer ?
#
loop_
_entity_poly.entity_id
_entity_poly.type
_entity_poly.pdbx_seq_one_letter_code
_entity_poly.pdbx_strand_id
1 'polypeptide(L)'
;MTGPVTLPFWLFVLLAILAAIAIVDRIFAPGVRWYFRRRVNDAIDELNARLDLRIQPFKLAHREGLVDQLLYDHTVIDAVEAEHDATGTPRSVLMKEVTTYAREIVPTFSPLAYFGFGTRAARWLSEFVYRVRLGYTDDAALRSIPPEAAVVFVMNHRSNMD
;
A
#
# COMPACT_ATOMS: atom_id res chain seq x y z
N MET A 1 -7.22 -17.02 -51.55
CA MET A 1 -6.12 -16.12 -51.17
C MET A 1 -5.24 -16.80 -50.13
N THR A 2 -4.53 -17.86 -50.53
CA THR A 2 -3.68 -18.67 -49.63
C THR A 2 -2.35 -18.94 -50.34
N GLY A 3 -1.62 -17.86 -50.63
CA GLY A 3 -0.25 -17.93 -51.13
C GLY A 3 0.74 -17.84 -49.96
N PRO A 4 1.94 -18.45 -50.06
CA PRO A 4 2.97 -18.31 -49.06
C PRO A 4 3.44 -16.85 -48.97
N VAL A 5 3.40 -16.28 -47.76
CA VAL A 5 3.96 -14.96 -47.47
C VAL A 5 5.40 -15.15 -46.99
N THR A 6 6.36 -14.57 -47.71
CA THR A 6 7.76 -14.60 -47.32
C THR A 6 8.08 -13.42 -46.40
N LEU A 7 8.52 -13.71 -45.18
CA LEU A 7 8.90 -12.71 -44.19
C LEU A 7 10.39 -12.83 -43.86
N PRO A 8 11.11 -11.70 -43.69
CA PRO A 8 12.48 -11.71 -43.17
C PRO A 8 12.53 -12.37 -41.78
N PHE A 9 13.50 -13.25 -41.55
CA PHE A 9 13.61 -14.02 -40.30
C PHE A 9 13.67 -13.14 -39.04
N TRP A 10 14.42 -12.03 -39.10
CA TRP A 10 14.53 -11.09 -37.98
C TRP A 10 13.18 -10.47 -37.58
N LEU A 11 12.32 -10.20 -38.56
CA LEU A 11 10.99 -9.64 -38.33
C LEU A 11 10.07 -10.67 -37.68
N PHE A 12 10.18 -11.94 -38.10
CA PHE A 12 9.49 -13.05 -37.45
C PHE A 12 9.92 -13.22 -35.98
N VAL A 13 11.23 -13.18 -35.70
CA VAL A 13 11.75 -13.27 -34.32
C VAL A 13 11.22 -12.12 -33.46
N LEU A 14 11.22 -10.89 -33.97
CA LEU A 14 10.69 -9.74 -33.25
C LEU A 14 9.18 -9.88 -32.97
N LEU A 15 8.39 -10.33 -33.96
CA LEU A 15 6.97 -10.60 -33.78
C LEU A 15 6.72 -11.73 -32.77
N ALA A 16 7.52 -12.79 -32.79
CA ALA A 16 7.42 -13.88 -31.84
C ALA A 16 7.72 -13.43 -30.41
N ILE A 17 8.74 -12.59 -30.21
CA ILE A 17 9.08 -12.01 -28.90
C ILE A 17 7.92 -11.13 -28.40
N LEU A 18 7.40 -10.23 -29.24
CA LEU A 18 6.27 -9.36 -28.86
C LEU A 18 5.01 -10.18 -28.53
N ALA A 19 4.72 -11.22 -29.32
CA ALA A 19 3.62 -12.13 -29.06
C ALA A 19 3.79 -12.89 -27.73
N ALA A 20 5.00 -13.37 -27.44
CA ALA A 20 5.32 -14.03 -26.17
C ALA A 20 5.13 -13.07 -24.98
N ILE A 21 5.64 -11.84 -25.08
CA ILE A 21 5.45 -10.80 -24.04
C ILE A 21 3.95 -10.53 -23.82
N ALA A 22 3.18 -10.37 -24.89
CA ALA A 22 1.74 -10.13 -24.81
C ALA A 22 0.99 -11.29 -24.15
N ILE A 23 1.37 -12.55 -24.46
CA ILE A 23 0.77 -13.74 -23.83
C ILE A 23 1.10 -13.80 -22.34
N VAL A 24 2.36 -13.56 -21.97
CA VAL A 24 2.77 -13.54 -20.55
C VAL A 24 2.01 -12.46 -19.78
N ASP A 25 1.95 -11.25 -20.32
CA ASP A 25 1.29 -10.13 -19.63
C ASP A 25 -0.24 -10.32 -19.53
N ARG A 26 -0.88 -10.82 -20.59
CA ARG A 26 -2.34 -10.95 -20.65
C ARG A 26 -2.89 -12.16 -19.89
N ILE A 27 -2.16 -13.28 -19.90
CA ILE A 27 -2.65 -14.57 -19.36
C ILE A 27 -1.98 -14.89 -18.03
N PHE A 28 -0.66 -14.80 -17.96
CA PHE A 28 0.08 -15.23 -16.77
C PHE A 28 0.07 -14.16 -15.68
N ALA A 29 0.22 -12.88 -16.00
CA ALA A 29 0.23 -11.82 -14.98
C ALA A 29 -1.03 -11.78 -14.10
N PRO A 30 -2.28 -11.88 -14.62
CA PRO A 30 -3.47 -11.88 -13.75
C PRO A 30 -3.56 -13.13 -12.86
N GLY A 31 -3.24 -14.31 -13.39
CA GLY A 31 -3.25 -15.56 -12.62
C GLY A 31 -2.19 -15.58 -11.52
N VAL A 32 -0.98 -15.14 -11.85
CA VAL A 32 0.13 -15.02 -10.91
C VAL A 32 -0.18 -14.00 -9.81
N ARG A 33 -0.71 -12.81 -10.16
CA ARG A 33 -1.14 -11.81 -9.17
C ARG A 33 -2.21 -12.34 -8.22
N TRP A 34 -3.20 -13.06 -8.73
CA TRP A 34 -4.23 -13.67 -7.89
C TRP A 34 -3.66 -14.72 -6.93
N TYR A 35 -2.78 -15.60 -7.43
CA TYR A 35 -2.12 -16.62 -6.62
C TYR A 35 -1.31 -16.01 -5.47
N PHE A 36 -0.47 -15.01 -5.77
CA PHE A 36 0.31 -14.32 -4.75
C PHE A 36 -0.56 -13.54 -3.76
N ARG A 37 -1.62 -12.86 -4.24
CA ARG A 37 -2.56 -12.14 -3.36
C ARG A 37 -3.23 -13.10 -2.38
N ARG A 38 -3.67 -14.28 -2.85
CA ARG A 38 -4.26 -15.31 -1.99
C ARG A 38 -3.25 -15.77 -0.94
N ARG A 39 -2.02 -16.09 -1.35
CA ARG A 39 -0.97 -16.54 -0.43
C ARG A 39 -0.58 -15.49 0.60
N VAL A 40 -0.55 -14.22 0.21
CA VAL A 40 -0.32 -13.10 1.15
C VAL A 40 -1.48 -12.96 2.13
N ASN A 41 -2.73 -13.06 1.67
CA ASN A 41 -3.90 -13.00 2.56
C ASN A 41 -3.89 -14.17 3.55
N ASP A 42 -3.64 -15.39 3.09
CA ASP A 42 -3.57 -16.58 3.96
C ASP A 42 -2.45 -16.43 5.00
N ALA A 43 -1.30 -15.86 4.63
CA ALA A 43 -0.20 -15.57 5.56
C ALA A 43 -0.54 -14.47 6.57
N ILE A 44 -1.31 -13.45 6.16
CA ILE A 44 -1.83 -12.42 7.05
C ILE A 44 -2.83 -13.02 8.04
N ASP A 45 -3.70 -13.92 7.59
CA ASP A 45 -4.69 -14.60 8.45
C ASP A 45 -4.02 -15.52 9.47
N GLU A 46 -2.99 -16.27 9.06
CA GLU A 46 -2.18 -17.05 9.99
C GLU A 46 -1.45 -16.17 11.00
N LEU A 47 -0.92 -15.04 10.56
CA LEU A 47 -0.25 -14.08 11.44
C LEU A 47 -1.26 -13.44 12.41
N ASN A 48 -2.45 -13.08 11.94
CA ASN A 48 -3.54 -12.57 12.77
C ASN A 48 -4.02 -13.58 13.81
N ALA A 49 -3.95 -14.89 13.53
CA ALA A 49 -4.27 -15.94 14.50
C ALA A 49 -3.24 -16.04 15.63
N ARG A 50 -2.01 -15.54 15.42
CA ARG A 50 -0.91 -15.58 16.39
C ARG A 50 -0.67 -14.23 17.09
N LEU A 51 -1.24 -13.15 16.57
CA LEU A 51 -1.10 -11.81 17.13
C LEU A 51 -2.26 -11.49 18.07
N ASP A 52 -1.95 -10.96 19.25
CA ASP A 52 -2.96 -10.47 20.20
C ASP A 52 -3.72 -9.24 19.65
N LEU A 53 -3.09 -8.47 18.74
CA LEU A 53 -3.68 -7.35 18.01
C LEU A 53 -3.80 -7.68 16.52
N ARG A 54 -5.03 -7.76 16.01
CA ARG A 54 -5.31 -8.03 14.60
C ARG A 54 -4.83 -6.90 13.69
N ILE A 55 -4.22 -7.27 12.56
CA ILE A 55 -3.80 -6.34 11.51
C ILE A 55 -5.05 -5.80 10.81
N GLN A 56 -5.26 -4.49 10.89
CA GLN A 56 -6.40 -3.84 10.24
C GLN A 56 -6.18 -3.72 8.71
N PRO A 57 -7.15 -4.14 7.88
CA PRO A 57 -7.00 -4.17 6.43
C PRO A 57 -6.87 -2.78 5.78
N PHE A 58 -7.39 -1.72 6.43
CA PHE A 58 -7.27 -0.34 5.93
C PHE A 58 -5.80 0.12 5.81
N LYS A 59 -4.90 -0.41 6.65
CA LYS A 59 -3.46 -0.12 6.57
C LYS A 59 -2.74 -0.81 5.41
N LEU A 60 -3.45 -1.63 4.65
CA LEU A 60 -2.98 -2.37 3.47
C LEU A 60 -3.65 -1.89 2.17
N ALA A 61 -4.62 -0.95 2.26
CA ALA A 61 -5.25 -0.37 1.09
C ALA A 61 -4.18 0.36 0.25
N HIS A 62 -4.14 0.07 -1.06
CA HIS A 62 -3.23 0.77 -1.96
C HIS A 62 -3.61 2.24 -1.96
N ARG A 63 -2.61 3.13 -1.93
CA ARG A 63 -2.82 4.58 -1.95
C ARG A 63 -3.79 5.02 -3.05
N GLU A 64 -3.73 4.38 -4.22
CA GLU A 64 -4.66 4.65 -5.32
C GLU A 64 -6.12 4.42 -4.94
N GLY A 65 -6.43 3.36 -4.19
CA GLY A 65 -7.79 3.11 -3.71
C GLY A 65 -8.27 4.13 -2.68
N LEU A 66 -7.37 4.65 -1.83
CA LEU A 66 -7.70 5.73 -0.89
C LEU A 66 -7.93 7.06 -1.61
N VAL A 67 -7.13 7.35 -2.65
CA VAL A 67 -7.32 8.52 -3.51
C VAL A 67 -8.67 8.43 -4.24
N ASP A 68 -8.99 7.27 -4.82
CA ASP A 68 -10.27 7.07 -5.51
C ASP A 68 -11.44 7.18 -4.53
N GLN A 69 -11.34 6.58 -3.35
CA GLN A 69 -12.36 6.70 -2.30
C GLN A 69 -12.61 8.16 -1.92
N LEU A 70 -11.55 8.97 -1.80
CA LEU A 70 -11.67 10.40 -1.49
C LEU A 70 -12.26 11.20 -2.67
N LEU A 71 -11.89 10.87 -3.91
CA LEU A 71 -12.37 11.56 -5.10
C LEU A 71 -13.87 11.38 -5.34
N TYR A 72 -14.41 10.22 -4.95
CA TYR A 72 -15.83 9.89 -5.10
C TYR A 72 -16.61 10.00 -3.78
N ASP A 73 -16.03 10.59 -2.74
CA ASP A 73 -16.75 10.91 -1.52
C ASP A 73 -17.84 11.95 -1.82
N HIS A 74 -19.06 11.71 -1.34
CA HIS A 74 -20.20 12.60 -1.58
C HIS A 74 -19.92 14.04 -1.17
N THR A 75 -19.21 14.25 -0.05
CA THR A 75 -18.87 15.58 0.46
C THR A 75 -17.95 16.33 -0.51
N VAL A 76 -17.02 15.62 -1.16
CA VAL A 76 -16.09 16.20 -2.12
C VAL A 76 -16.80 16.54 -3.42
N ILE A 77 -17.69 15.67 -3.90
CA ILE A 77 -18.49 15.92 -5.10
C ILE A 77 -19.44 17.11 -4.90
N ASP A 78 -20.10 17.20 -3.75
CA ASP A 78 -20.99 18.32 -3.42
C ASP A 78 -20.21 19.65 -3.37
N ALA A 79 -18.98 19.63 -2.85
CA ALA A 79 -18.10 20.80 -2.84
C ALA A 79 -17.67 21.22 -4.26
N VAL A 80 -17.37 20.26 -5.15
CA VAL A 80 -17.06 20.53 -6.55
C VAL A 80 -18.25 21.14 -7.29
N GLU A 81 -19.47 20.65 -7.00
CA GLU A 81 -20.70 21.17 -7.58
C GLU A 81 -20.96 22.61 -7.13
N ALA A 82 -20.83 22.89 -5.84
CA ALA A 82 -20.98 24.23 -5.29
C ALA A 82 -19.97 25.22 -5.90
N GLU A 83 -18.71 24.80 -6.08
CA GLU A 83 -17.68 25.63 -6.70
C GLU A 83 -17.92 25.84 -8.20
N HIS A 84 -18.44 24.82 -8.89
CA HIS A 84 -18.86 24.92 -10.29
C HIS A 84 -19.95 25.97 -10.46
N ASP A 85 -20.97 25.94 -9.59
CA ASP A 85 -22.08 26.89 -9.62
C ASP A 85 -21.63 28.32 -9.28
N ALA A 86 -20.66 28.46 -8.36
CA ALA A 86 -20.16 29.76 -7.93
C ALA A 86 -19.24 30.43 -8.96
N THR A 87 -18.33 29.68 -9.58
CA THR A 87 -17.28 30.22 -10.48
C THR A 87 -17.57 30.01 -11.96
N GLY A 88 -18.49 29.10 -12.30
CA GLY A 88 -18.73 28.65 -13.68
C GLY A 88 -17.62 27.76 -14.25
N THR A 89 -16.60 27.41 -13.44
CA THR A 89 -15.47 26.59 -13.87
C THR A 89 -15.94 25.17 -14.21
N PRO A 90 -15.63 24.61 -15.40
CA PRO A 90 -16.12 23.28 -15.75
C PRO A 90 -15.72 22.20 -14.73
N ARG A 91 -16.66 21.31 -14.39
CA ARG A 91 -16.45 20.20 -13.43
C ARG A 91 -15.18 19.38 -13.70
N SER A 92 -14.82 19.17 -14.97
CA SER A 92 -13.62 18.43 -15.35
C SER A 92 -12.31 19.10 -14.91
N VAL A 93 -12.29 20.44 -14.85
CA VAL A 93 -11.13 21.22 -14.40
C VAL A 93 -11.03 21.13 -12.88
N LEU A 94 -12.14 21.33 -12.17
CA LEU A 94 -12.21 21.22 -10.71
C LEU A 94 -11.82 19.81 -10.25
N MET A 95 -12.32 18.76 -10.90
CA MET A 95 -11.95 17.38 -10.57
C MET A 95 -10.45 17.09 -10.77
N LYS A 96 -9.79 17.74 -11.72
CA LYS A 96 -8.34 17.60 -11.92
C LYS A 96 -7.56 18.24 -10.77
N GLU A 97 -8.03 19.37 -10.27
CA GLU A 97 -7.48 20.05 -9.10
C GLU A 97 -7.67 19.21 -7.84
N VAL A 98 -8.89 18.73 -7.59
CA VAL A 98 -9.19 17.81 -6.49
C VAL A 98 -8.32 16.55 -6.56
N THR A 99 -8.10 15.99 -7.76
CA THR A 99 -7.19 14.83 -7.94
C THR A 99 -5.76 15.14 -7.51
N THR A 100 -5.31 16.38 -7.72
CA THR A 100 -3.97 16.82 -7.32
C THR A 100 -3.90 16.92 -5.79
N TYR A 101 -4.88 17.57 -5.16
CA TYR A 101 -4.97 17.66 -3.70
C TYR A 101 -5.12 16.30 -3.02
N ALA A 102 -5.98 15.43 -3.56
CA ALA A 102 -6.16 14.08 -3.05
C ALA A 102 -4.83 13.30 -3.05
N ARG A 103 -4.02 13.43 -4.11
CA ARG A 103 -2.70 12.80 -4.18
C ARG A 103 -1.71 13.42 -3.20
N GLU A 104 -1.81 14.71 -2.92
CA GLU A 104 -0.92 15.37 -1.96
C GLU A 104 -1.26 14.99 -0.51
N ILE A 105 -2.55 14.96 -0.17
CA ILE A 105 -3.04 14.73 1.20
C ILE A 105 -2.99 13.24 1.55
N VAL A 106 -3.32 12.34 0.61
CA VAL A 106 -3.36 10.91 0.89
C VAL A 106 -1.92 10.38 1.07
N PRO A 107 -1.56 9.94 2.30
CA PRO A 107 -0.21 9.51 2.59
C PRO A 107 0.13 8.22 1.85
N THR A 108 1.40 8.09 1.46
CA THR A 108 1.93 6.80 0.99
C THR A 108 2.56 6.09 2.17
N PHE A 109 1.82 5.18 2.82
CA PHE A 109 2.41 4.30 3.82
C PHE A 109 2.72 2.93 3.21
N SER A 110 3.99 2.53 3.24
CA SER A 110 4.40 1.17 2.90
C SER A 110 4.76 0.42 4.18
N PRO A 111 3.89 -0.49 4.66
CA PRO A 111 4.17 -1.29 5.85
C PRO A 111 5.46 -2.11 5.69
N LEU A 112 5.74 -2.62 4.48
CA LEU A 112 6.95 -3.39 4.20
C LEU A 112 8.22 -2.54 4.29
N ALA A 113 8.19 -1.32 3.75
CA ALA A 113 9.34 -0.42 3.84
C ALA A 113 9.59 -0.02 5.30
N TYR A 114 8.53 0.34 6.03
CA TYR A 114 8.64 0.85 7.39
C TYR A 114 8.99 -0.25 8.40
N PHE A 115 8.19 -1.32 8.47
CA PHE A 115 8.36 -2.38 9.47
C PHE A 115 9.36 -3.47 9.05
N GLY A 116 9.58 -3.65 7.75
CA GLY A 116 10.54 -4.61 7.25
C GLY A 116 11.96 -4.05 7.28
N PHE A 117 12.22 -3.05 6.43
CA PHE A 117 13.57 -2.49 6.29
C PHE A 117 13.85 -1.42 7.36
N GLY A 118 12.90 -0.49 7.55
CA GLY A 118 13.04 0.64 8.46
C GLY A 118 13.39 0.22 9.88
N THR A 119 12.68 -0.76 10.45
CA THR A 119 12.97 -1.26 11.80
C THR A 119 14.36 -1.88 11.93
N ARG A 120 14.83 -2.59 10.90
CA ARG A 120 16.19 -3.19 10.91
C ARG A 120 17.26 -2.11 10.83
N ALA A 121 17.07 -1.15 9.93
CA ALA A 121 17.98 -0.01 9.78
C ALA A 121 18.00 0.86 11.05
N ALA A 122 16.82 1.15 11.61
CA ALA A 122 16.67 1.90 12.85
C ALA A 122 17.32 1.19 14.03
N ARG A 123 17.13 -0.14 14.16
CA ARG A 123 17.80 -0.94 15.19
C ARG A 123 19.31 -0.89 15.04
N TRP A 124 19.83 -1.14 13.84
CA TRP A 124 21.26 -1.09 13.57
C TRP A 124 21.86 0.29 13.89
N LEU A 125 21.21 1.36 13.45
CA LEU A 125 21.63 2.73 13.72
C LEU A 125 21.57 3.07 15.22
N SER A 126 20.52 2.61 15.90
CA SER A 126 20.35 2.82 17.35
C SER A 126 21.42 2.12 18.16
N GLU A 127 21.73 0.86 17.84
CA GLU A 127 22.80 0.09 18.50
C GLU A 127 24.19 0.64 18.17
N PHE A 128 24.37 1.28 17.01
CA PHE A 128 25.62 1.94 16.62
C PHE A 128 25.86 3.26 17.38
N VAL A 129 24.83 4.10 17.51
CA VAL A 129 24.95 5.44 18.12
C VAL A 129 24.76 5.41 19.64
N TYR A 130 23.90 4.50 20.14
CA TYR A 130 23.49 4.45 21.54
C TYR A 130 23.76 3.09 22.17
N ARG A 131 24.03 3.10 23.48
CA ARG A 131 23.98 1.88 24.29
C ARG A 131 22.53 1.61 24.71
N VAL A 132 21.82 0.84 23.91
CA VAL A 132 20.42 0.45 24.17
C VAL A 132 20.40 -0.51 25.38
N ARG A 133 19.63 -0.16 26.42
CA ARG A 133 19.35 -1.02 27.57
C ARG A 133 17.84 -1.16 27.70
N LEU A 134 17.33 -2.36 27.47
CA LEU A 134 15.94 -2.71 27.76
C LEU A 134 15.84 -2.98 29.27
N GLY A 135 15.18 -2.08 30.00
CA GLY A 135 14.81 -2.33 31.39
C GLY A 135 13.75 -3.42 31.46
N TYR A 136 13.71 -4.15 32.58
CA TYR A 136 12.81 -5.30 32.81
C TYR A 136 11.36 -4.94 32.44
N THR A 137 10.88 -5.48 31.32
CA THR A 137 9.47 -5.43 30.94
C THR A 137 8.80 -6.61 31.62
N ASP A 138 7.75 -6.36 32.41
CA ASP A 138 6.93 -7.45 32.96
C ASP A 138 6.07 -8.04 31.83
N ASP A 139 6.70 -8.88 31.00
CA ASP A 139 6.07 -9.55 29.86
C ASP A 139 4.88 -10.40 30.31
N ALA A 140 4.89 -10.89 31.56
CA ALA A 140 3.78 -11.65 32.13
C ALA A 140 2.58 -10.75 32.41
N ALA A 141 2.80 -9.55 32.98
CA ALA A 141 1.75 -8.56 33.17
C ALA A 141 1.16 -8.09 31.82
N LEU A 142 2.01 -7.84 30.81
CA LEU A 142 1.54 -7.43 29.48
C LEU A 142 0.69 -8.52 28.80
N ARG A 143 1.09 -9.80 28.88
CA ARG A 143 0.31 -10.93 28.32
C ARG A 143 -1.01 -11.18 29.05
N SER A 144 -1.15 -10.72 30.29
CA SER A 144 -2.38 -10.86 31.07
C SER A 144 -3.45 -9.83 30.70
N ILE A 145 -3.09 -8.81 29.91
CA ILE A 145 -4.02 -7.77 29.48
C ILE A 145 -5.03 -8.36 28.49
N PRO A 146 -6.34 -8.15 28.69
CA PRO A 146 -7.37 -8.61 27.76
C PRO A 146 -7.14 -8.04 26.35
N PRO A 147 -7.39 -8.81 25.27
CA PRO A 147 -7.15 -8.37 23.89
C PRO A 147 -8.03 -7.18 23.45
N GLU A 148 -9.17 -6.98 24.11
CA GLU A 148 -10.09 -5.86 23.86
C GLU A 148 -9.77 -4.61 24.71
N ALA A 149 -8.74 -4.67 25.57
CA ALA A 149 -8.37 -3.56 26.43
C ALA A 149 -7.42 -2.58 25.72
N ALA A 150 -7.59 -1.29 26.00
CA ALA A 150 -6.66 -0.26 25.54
C ALA A 150 -5.46 -0.17 26.50
N VAL A 151 -4.24 -0.34 25.97
CA VAL A 151 -3.00 -0.15 26.73
C VAL A 151 -2.46 1.25 26.47
N VAL A 152 -2.35 2.05 27.54
CA VAL A 152 -1.78 3.41 27.47
C VAL A 152 -0.38 3.38 28.07
N PHE A 153 0.62 3.57 27.22
CA PHE A 153 2.01 3.73 27.66
C PHE A 153 2.27 5.19 28.02
N VAL A 154 2.48 5.46 29.31
CA VAL A 154 2.93 6.78 29.76
C VAL A 154 4.45 6.77 29.75
N MET A 155 5.03 7.41 28.74
CA MET A 155 6.47 7.45 28.51
C MET A 155 6.94 8.89 28.37
N ASN A 156 8.21 9.12 28.69
CA ASN A 156 8.85 10.38 28.37
C ASN A 156 9.33 10.34 26.90
N HIS A 157 9.24 11.46 26.19
CA HIS A 157 9.76 11.62 24.84
C HIS A 157 11.08 12.40 24.89
N ARG A 158 12.15 11.76 24.44
CA ARG A 158 13.55 12.23 24.52
C ARG A 158 14.19 12.44 23.15
N SER A 159 13.66 11.83 22.08
CA SER A 159 14.23 11.91 20.74
C SER A 159 13.17 11.69 19.66
N ASN A 160 13.38 12.23 18.45
CA ASN A 160 12.59 11.91 17.25
C ASN A 160 12.67 10.42 16.83
N MET A 161 13.52 9.64 17.50
CA MET A 161 13.68 8.19 17.29
C MET A 161 12.86 7.34 18.29
N ASP A 162 12.28 7.96 19.32
CA ASP A 162 11.37 7.31 20.27
C ASP A 162 10.01 7.04 19.63
#